data_AF-X1UFV7-F1
#
_entry.id   AF-X1UFV7-F1
#
_cell.length_a   1.000
_cell.length_b   1.000
_cell.length_c   1.000
_cell.angle_alpha   90.00
_cell.angle_beta   90.00
_cell.angle_gamma   90.00
#
_symmetry.space_group_name_H-M   'P 1'
#
loop_
_entity.id
_entity.type
_entity.pdbx_description
1 polymer ?
#
loop_
_entity_poly.entity_id
_entity_poly.type
_entity_poly.pdbx_seq_one_letter_code
_entity_poly.pdbx_strand_id
1 'polypeptide(L)'
;DVFAPLVICTTEGLPEIIESRCLLFSMQPNVSPSVEKRIDEKWAGKLRNKLTIFRANELDKDFKEPSRIARRRLNEILTPLFQVLLLTDPGRGEEFKSTIKEIEKVRAIEEGNSLEAEIVEKVTEFIKEEKQDFVSTKDITNKLNETRTERSKISDMLVSSRLKRLGFNKTRNETTGQRGFSIKPELLEKLQIRFGLEEYSLSPEEKKQKEFDYGKEEKNDDDVW
;
A
#
# COMPACT_ATOMS: atom_id res chain seq x y z
N ASP A 1 15.39 -24.63 6.99
CA ASP A 1 13.99 -24.22 7.15
C ASP A 1 13.10 -24.79 6.08
N VAL A 2 11.93 -25.30 6.48
CA VAL A 2 10.86 -25.69 5.56
C VAL A 2 9.92 -24.50 5.44
N PHE A 3 10.02 -23.75 4.34
CA PHE A 3 9.08 -22.69 4.02
C PHE A 3 7.81 -23.32 3.46
N ALA A 4 6.70 -23.17 4.17
CA ALA A 4 5.39 -23.63 3.74
C ALA A 4 4.40 -22.46 3.72
N PRO A 5 3.42 -22.45 2.80
CA PRO A 5 2.35 -21.48 2.85
C PRO A 5 1.57 -21.63 4.16
N LEU A 6 1.38 -20.52 4.87
CA LEU A 6 0.58 -20.45 6.09
C LEU A 6 -0.82 -19.97 5.72
N VAL A 7 -1.84 -20.72 6.16
CA VAL A 7 -3.24 -20.31 6.04
C VAL A 7 -3.67 -19.71 7.38
N ILE A 8 -4.16 -18.47 7.34
CA ILE A 8 -4.68 -17.75 8.51
C ILE A 8 -6.17 -17.54 8.28
N CYS A 9 -6.99 -18.08 9.18
CA CYS A 9 -8.43 -17.87 9.19
C CYS A 9 -8.76 -16.92 10.35
N THR A 10 -9.35 -15.78 10.06
CA THR A 10 -9.73 -14.77 11.06
C THR A 10 -11.05 -14.13 10.66
N THR A 11 -11.87 -13.79 11.66
CA THR A 11 -13.06 -12.96 11.50
C THR A 11 -12.76 -11.46 11.63
N GLU A 12 -11.56 -11.13 12.08
CA GLU A 12 -11.06 -9.76 12.24
C GLU A 12 -10.10 -9.40 11.10
N GLY A 13 -9.98 -8.10 10.81
CA GLY A 13 -9.01 -7.60 9.84
C GLY A 13 -7.58 -7.95 10.24
N LEU A 14 -6.74 -8.26 9.25
CA LEU A 14 -5.33 -8.58 9.49
C LEU A 14 -4.51 -7.31 9.73
N PRO A 15 -3.45 -7.36 10.56
CA PRO A 15 -2.47 -6.29 10.61
C PRO A 15 -1.85 -6.05 9.24
N GLU A 16 -1.70 -4.77 8.85
CA GLU A 16 -1.16 -4.31 7.55
C GLU A 16 0.14 -5.02 7.11
N ILE A 17 1.03 -5.31 8.07
CA ILE A 17 2.31 -5.99 7.80
C ILE A 17 2.14 -7.45 7.36
N ILE A 18 1.11 -8.13 7.85
CA ILE A 18 0.75 -9.49 7.47
C ILE A 18 -0.04 -9.44 6.16
N GLU A 19 -1.04 -8.56 6.11
CA GLU A 19 -1.95 -8.39 4.98
C GLU A 19 -1.21 -8.14 3.67
N SER A 20 -0.20 -7.25 3.68
CA SER A 20 0.62 -6.94 2.51
C SER A 20 1.37 -8.16 1.94
N ARG A 21 1.57 -9.22 2.75
CA ARG A 21 2.30 -10.46 2.42
C ARG A 21 1.40 -11.68 2.20
N CYS A 22 0.08 -11.50 2.21
CA CYS A 22 -0.88 -12.58 2.05
C CYS A 22 -1.69 -12.43 0.77
N LEU A 23 -2.30 -13.52 0.30
CA LEU A 23 -3.47 -13.47 -0.58
C LEU A 23 -4.71 -13.53 0.30
N LEU A 24 -5.57 -12.52 0.21
CA LEU A 24 -6.78 -12.44 1.01
C LEU A 24 -7.94 -13.01 0.23
N PHE A 25 -8.71 -13.86 0.89
CA PHE A 25 -9.95 -14.42 0.36
C PHE A 25 -11.07 -14.13 1.36
N SER A 26 -12.06 -13.37 0.93
CA SER A 26 -13.26 -13.15 1.75
C SER A 26 -14.14 -14.40 1.67
N MET A 27 -14.24 -15.12 2.78
CA MET A 27 -15.06 -16.33 2.87
C MET A 27 -16.51 -15.96 3.17
N GLN A 28 -17.44 -16.53 2.41
CA GLN A 28 -18.86 -16.40 2.73
C GLN A 28 -19.21 -17.23 3.97
N PRO A 29 -20.12 -16.76 4.83
CA PRO A 29 -20.62 -17.55 5.95
C PRO A 29 -21.14 -18.89 5.47
N ASN A 30 -20.74 -19.95 6.14
CA ASN A 30 -21.19 -21.28 5.78
C ASN A 30 -22.68 -21.42 6.10
N VAL A 31 -23.49 -21.61 5.05
CA VAL A 31 -24.95 -21.72 5.16
C VAL A 31 -25.43 -23.13 5.50
N SER A 32 -24.54 -24.14 5.39
CA SER A 32 -24.88 -25.55 5.63
C SER A 32 -24.08 -26.16 6.80
N PRO A 33 -24.77 -26.68 7.84
CA PRO A 33 -24.12 -27.39 8.95
C PRO A 33 -23.36 -28.65 8.52
N SER A 34 -23.62 -29.19 7.32
CA SER A 34 -23.05 -30.44 6.82
C SER A 34 -21.61 -30.33 6.29
N VAL A 35 -21.04 -29.12 6.26
CA VAL A 35 -19.71 -28.81 5.69
C VAL A 35 -18.58 -29.09 6.68
N GLU A 36 -18.88 -29.38 7.95
CA GLU A 36 -17.91 -29.88 8.93
C GLU A 36 -17.51 -31.34 8.66
N LYS A 37 -17.08 -31.62 7.43
CA LYS A 37 -16.58 -32.94 7.04
C LYS A 37 -15.19 -33.13 7.62
N ARG A 38 -14.99 -34.27 8.27
CA ARG A 38 -13.65 -34.73 8.66
C ARG A 38 -12.81 -34.96 7.40
N ILE A 39 -11.51 -34.70 7.51
CA ILE A 39 -10.54 -34.95 6.44
C ILE A 39 -10.58 -36.44 6.08
N ASP A 40 -10.71 -36.76 4.79
CA ASP A 40 -10.53 -38.13 4.29
C ASP A 40 -9.03 -38.45 4.28
N GLU A 41 -8.56 -39.13 5.33
CA GLU A 41 -7.16 -39.51 5.49
C GLU A 41 -6.63 -40.40 4.35
N LYS A 42 -7.49 -41.25 3.79
CA LYS A 42 -7.09 -42.16 2.69
C LYS A 42 -6.85 -41.36 1.42
N TRP A 43 -7.73 -40.41 1.12
CA TRP A 43 -7.54 -39.50 -0.01
C TRP A 43 -6.35 -38.56 0.22
N ALA A 44 -6.21 -37.99 1.42
CA ALA A 44 -5.07 -37.15 1.79
C ALA A 44 -3.73 -37.90 1.63
N GLY A 45 -3.67 -39.16 2.04
CA GLY A 45 -2.51 -40.04 1.82
C GLY A 45 -2.17 -40.21 0.33
N LYS A 46 -3.18 -40.47 -0.51
CA LYS A 46 -2.98 -40.55 -1.97
C LYS A 46 -2.45 -39.24 -2.55
N LEU A 47 -2.98 -38.11 -2.11
CA LEU A 47 -2.54 -36.79 -2.56
C LEU A 47 -1.08 -36.53 -2.16
N ARG A 48 -0.70 -36.83 -0.92
CA ARG A 48 0.70 -36.73 -0.44
C ARG A 48 1.63 -37.58 -1.29
N ASN A 49 1.27 -38.83 -1.58
CA ASN A 49 2.10 -39.71 -2.43
C ASN A 49 2.27 -39.16 -3.85
N LYS A 50 1.20 -38.64 -4.47
CA LYS A 50 1.29 -37.99 -5.78
C LYS A 50 2.21 -36.76 -5.74
N LEU A 51 2.14 -35.95 -4.69
CA LEU A 51 2.99 -34.78 -4.50
C LEU A 51 4.47 -35.17 -4.34
N THR A 52 4.76 -36.26 -3.61
CA THR A 52 6.11 -36.81 -3.46
C THR A 52 6.68 -37.26 -4.80
N ILE A 53 5.89 -38.01 -5.59
CA ILE A 53 6.29 -38.45 -6.93
C ILE A 53 6.55 -37.25 -7.84
N PHE A 54 5.64 -36.27 -7.83
CA PHE A 54 5.83 -35.03 -8.59
C PHE A 54 7.15 -34.33 -8.23
N ARG A 55 7.42 -34.13 -6.94
CA ARG A 55 8.68 -33.52 -6.48
C ARG A 55 9.92 -34.31 -6.91
N ALA A 56 9.86 -35.65 -6.88
CA ALA A 56 10.97 -36.48 -7.34
C ALA A 56 11.21 -36.35 -8.85
N ASN A 57 10.14 -36.27 -9.65
CA ASN A 57 10.23 -36.12 -11.11
C ASN A 57 10.73 -34.75 -11.57
N GLU A 58 10.55 -33.73 -10.72
CA GLU A 58 10.90 -32.34 -11.04
C GLU A 58 12.11 -31.82 -10.23
N LEU A 59 12.78 -32.67 -9.42
CA LEU A 59 13.82 -32.24 -8.48
C LEU A 59 15.01 -31.56 -9.17
N ASP A 60 15.41 -32.06 -10.33
CA ASP A 60 16.59 -31.58 -11.08
C ASP A 60 16.22 -30.63 -12.23
N LYS A 61 14.97 -30.17 -12.29
CA LYS A 61 14.49 -29.29 -13.34
C LYS A 61 14.42 -27.86 -12.84
N ASP A 62 15.06 -26.96 -13.57
CA ASP A 62 14.93 -25.54 -13.31
C ASP A 62 13.53 -25.04 -13.70
N PHE A 63 12.93 -24.27 -12.81
CA PHE A 63 11.72 -23.52 -13.15
C PHE A 63 12.10 -22.38 -14.08
N LYS A 64 11.34 -22.22 -15.17
CA LYS A 64 11.49 -21.06 -16.04
C LYS A 64 11.20 -19.79 -15.24
N GLU A 65 12.07 -18.80 -15.33
CA GLU A 65 11.80 -17.47 -14.81
C GLU A 65 10.71 -16.80 -15.64
N PRO A 66 9.52 -16.54 -15.08
CA PRO A 66 8.45 -15.92 -15.83
C PRO A 66 8.67 -14.41 -15.92
N SER A 67 8.12 -13.80 -16.96
CA SER A 67 7.95 -12.35 -17.00
C SER A 67 7.17 -11.88 -15.77
N ARG A 68 7.48 -10.68 -15.26
CA ARG A 68 6.74 -10.05 -14.16
C ARG A 68 5.22 -10.10 -14.41
N ILE A 69 4.48 -10.65 -13.45
CA ILE A 69 3.02 -10.89 -13.54
C ILE A 69 2.20 -9.97 -12.66
N ALA A 70 2.80 -9.35 -11.64
CA ALA A 70 2.13 -8.41 -10.73
C ALA A 70 3.09 -7.32 -10.22
N ARG A 71 2.58 -6.41 -9.38
CA ARG A 71 3.39 -5.40 -8.70
C ARG A 71 3.89 -5.85 -7.31
N ARG A 72 5.09 -5.39 -6.94
CA ARG A 72 5.69 -5.48 -5.59
C ARG A 72 5.55 -6.88 -4.95
N ARG A 73 5.10 -6.93 -3.69
CA ARG A 73 4.96 -8.15 -2.88
C ARG A 73 3.99 -9.16 -3.48
N LEU A 74 2.95 -8.70 -4.17
CA LEU A 74 2.01 -9.59 -4.85
C LEU A 74 2.72 -10.42 -5.93
N ASN A 75 3.69 -9.82 -6.64
CA ASN A 75 4.52 -10.55 -7.61
C ASN A 75 5.36 -11.63 -6.94
N GLU A 76 6.00 -11.32 -5.82
CA GLU A 76 6.81 -12.28 -5.06
C GLU A 76 5.97 -13.49 -4.61
N ILE A 77 4.73 -13.25 -4.17
CA ILE A 77 3.82 -14.31 -3.72
C ILE A 77 3.36 -15.19 -4.90
N LEU A 78 3.02 -14.57 -6.03
CA LEU A 78 2.39 -15.25 -7.16
C LEU A 78 3.39 -15.89 -8.14
N THR A 79 4.64 -15.42 -8.18
CA THR A 79 5.66 -15.93 -9.12
C THR A 79 5.86 -17.44 -8.98
N PRO A 80 6.05 -18.02 -7.77
CA PRO A 80 6.19 -19.46 -7.61
C PRO A 80 4.95 -20.25 -8.07
N LEU A 81 3.74 -19.72 -7.82
CA LEU A 81 2.50 -20.35 -8.28
C LEU A 81 2.42 -20.35 -9.81
N PHE A 82 2.84 -19.26 -10.45
CA PHE A 82 2.87 -19.16 -11.90
C PHE A 82 3.92 -20.07 -12.52
N GLN A 83 5.10 -20.22 -11.89
CA GLN A 83 6.12 -21.17 -12.33
C GLN A 83 5.60 -22.62 -12.32
N VAL A 84 4.90 -23.02 -11.26
CA VAL A 84 4.26 -24.34 -11.17
C VAL A 84 3.17 -24.50 -12.24
N LEU A 85 2.40 -23.44 -12.52
CA LEU A 85 1.40 -23.47 -13.59
C LEU A 85 2.06 -23.67 -14.97
N LEU A 86 3.12 -22.90 -15.28
CA LEU A 86 3.84 -23.03 -16.55
C LEU A 86 4.47 -24.41 -16.74
N LEU A 87 4.79 -25.10 -15.65
CA LEU A 87 5.31 -26.46 -15.68
C LEU A 87 4.21 -27.51 -15.91
N THR A 88 3.05 -27.34 -15.27
CA THR A 88 1.98 -28.35 -15.21
C THR A 88 0.89 -28.17 -16.25
N ASP A 89 0.53 -26.93 -16.57
CA ASP A 89 -0.52 -26.57 -17.52
C ASP A 89 -0.29 -25.14 -18.09
N PRO A 90 0.69 -24.98 -19.00
CA PRO A 90 1.04 -23.67 -19.55
C PRO A 90 -0.10 -23.01 -20.35
N GLY A 91 -1.10 -23.79 -20.81
CA GLY A 91 -2.25 -23.28 -21.57
C GLY A 91 -3.14 -22.34 -20.76
N ARG A 92 -3.10 -22.41 -19.43
CA ARG A 92 -3.89 -21.58 -18.52
C ARG A 92 -3.17 -20.30 -18.05
N GLY A 93 -2.02 -19.98 -18.65
CA GLY A 93 -1.22 -18.83 -18.24
C GLY A 93 -1.95 -17.49 -18.35
N GLU A 94 -2.75 -17.29 -19.40
CA GLU A 94 -3.51 -16.04 -19.59
C GLU A 94 -4.71 -15.93 -18.64
N GLU A 95 -5.39 -17.04 -18.36
CA GLU A 95 -6.44 -17.11 -17.34
C GLU A 95 -5.89 -16.68 -15.97
N PHE A 96 -4.73 -17.24 -15.59
CA PHE A 96 -4.05 -16.87 -14.35
C PHE A 96 -3.74 -15.38 -14.29
N LYS A 97 -3.13 -14.80 -15.34
CA LYS A 97 -2.85 -13.36 -15.40
C LYS A 97 -4.12 -12.50 -15.31
N SER A 98 -5.24 -12.94 -15.87
CA SER A 98 -6.52 -12.24 -15.74
C SER A 98 -6.97 -12.19 -14.28
N THR A 99 -6.91 -13.31 -13.56
CA THR A 99 -7.23 -13.36 -12.12
C THR A 99 -6.33 -12.44 -11.30
N ILE A 100 -5.03 -12.34 -11.63
CA ILE A 100 -4.12 -11.42 -10.94
C ILE A 100 -4.58 -9.97 -11.12
N LYS A 101 -4.96 -9.58 -12.33
CA LYS A 101 -5.43 -8.21 -12.61
C LYS A 101 -6.68 -7.88 -11.79
N GLU A 102 -7.58 -8.84 -11.60
CA GLU A 102 -8.75 -8.67 -10.74
C GLU A 102 -8.34 -8.48 -9.28
N ILE A 103 -7.40 -9.28 -8.77
CA ILE A 103 -6.85 -9.13 -7.41
C ILE A 103 -6.19 -7.75 -7.24
N GLU A 104 -5.40 -7.30 -8.22
CA GLU A 104 -4.78 -5.96 -8.20
C GLU A 104 -5.82 -4.85 -8.20
N LYS A 105 -6.90 -5.00 -8.98
CA LYS A 105 -8.01 -4.03 -9.02
C LYS A 105 -8.72 -3.93 -7.66
N VAL A 106 -9.03 -5.06 -7.03
CA VAL A 106 -9.65 -5.08 -5.69
C VAL A 106 -8.75 -4.38 -4.68
N ARG A 107 -7.46 -4.72 -4.65
CA ARG A 107 -6.49 -4.06 -3.75
C ARG A 107 -6.36 -2.56 -3.99
N ALA A 108 -6.37 -2.13 -5.25
CA ALA A 108 -6.30 -0.70 -5.57
C ALA A 108 -7.53 0.06 -5.06
N ILE A 109 -8.72 -0.55 -5.16
CA ILE A 109 -9.97 0.02 -4.61
C ILE A 109 -9.89 0.08 -3.07
N GLU A 110 -9.39 -0.97 -2.42
CA GLU A 110 -9.21 -0.99 -0.96
C GLU A 110 -8.19 0.06 -0.50
N GLU A 111 -7.04 0.18 -1.19
CA GLU A 111 -6.04 1.22 -0.90
C GLU A 111 -6.63 2.63 -1.06
N GLY A 112 -7.41 2.88 -2.13
CA GLY A 112 -8.07 4.17 -2.37
C GLY A 112 -9.14 4.54 -1.34
N ASN A 113 -9.75 3.54 -0.67
CA ASN A 113 -10.72 3.75 0.42
C ASN A 113 -10.08 3.73 1.82
N SER A 114 -8.75 3.69 1.91
CA SER A 114 -8.04 3.63 3.18
C SER A 114 -8.05 4.98 3.91
N LEU A 115 -7.87 4.95 5.23
CA LEU A 115 -7.64 6.17 6.03
C LEU A 115 -6.45 6.99 5.51
N GLU A 116 -5.44 6.32 4.93
CA GLU A 116 -4.28 7.00 4.37
C GLU A 116 -4.63 7.75 3.08
N ALA A 117 -5.47 7.18 2.21
CA ALA A 117 -6.01 7.86 1.05
C ALA A 117 -6.82 9.09 1.47
N GLU A 118 -7.69 8.95 2.47
CA GLU A 118 -8.49 10.05 3.00
C GLU A 118 -7.62 11.17 3.62
N ILE A 119 -6.54 10.81 4.34
CA ILE A 119 -5.57 11.79 4.83
C ILE A 119 -4.92 12.54 3.65
N VAL A 120 -4.52 11.85 2.59
CA VAL A 120 -3.90 12.47 1.41
C VAL A 120 -4.90 13.39 0.69
N GLU A 121 -6.16 12.99 0.59
CA GLU A 121 -7.24 13.82 0.06
C GLU A 121 -7.40 15.11 0.87
N LYS A 122 -7.51 15.01 2.20
CA LYS A 122 -7.65 16.20 3.07
C LYS A 122 -6.43 17.10 3.10
N VAL A 123 -5.23 16.53 3.00
CA VAL A 123 -4.00 17.32 2.81
C VAL A 123 -4.04 18.06 1.46
N THR A 124 -4.50 17.40 0.40
CA THR A 124 -4.65 18.01 -0.93
C THR A 124 -5.63 19.17 -0.92
N GLU A 125 -6.82 18.97 -0.32
CA GLU A 125 -7.83 20.03 -0.16
C GLU A 125 -7.27 21.21 0.64
N PHE A 126 -6.59 20.94 1.76
CA PHE A 126 -6.01 21.99 2.59
C PHE A 126 -4.99 22.84 1.83
N ILE A 127 -4.09 22.22 1.07
CA ILE A 127 -3.09 22.95 0.28
C ILE A 127 -3.76 23.76 -0.82
N LYS A 128 -4.80 23.23 -1.47
CA LYS A 128 -5.59 23.94 -2.49
C LYS A 128 -6.27 25.20 -1.92
N GLU A 129 -6.83 25.10 -0.72
CA GLU A 129 -7.57 26.19 -0.07
C GLU A 129 -6.62 27.26 0.53
N GLU A 130 -5.63 26.83 1.29
CA GLU A 130 -4.76 27.72 2.09
C GLU A 130 -3.52 28.18 1.33
N LYS A 131 -3.18 27.54 0.20
CA LYS A 131 -1.98 27.82 -0.62
C LYS A 131 -0.68 27.80 0.20
N GLN A 132 -0.59 26.87 1.15
CA GLN A 132 0.56 26.69 2.02
C GLN A 132 1.06 25.25 2.00
N ASP A 133 2.39 25.10 1.98
CA ASP A 133 3.04 23.79 2.00
C ASP A 133 3.30 23.26 3.43
N PHE A 134 2.66 23.85 4.42
CA PHE A 134 2.69 23.42 5.81
C PHE A 134 1.27 23.10 6.28
N VAL A 135 1.12 21.92 6.88
CA VAL A 135 -0.14 21.48 7.50
C VAL A 135 0.10 21.11 8.95
N SER A 136 -0.69 21.69 9.86
CA SER A 136 -0.69 21.24 11.24
C SER A 136 -1.45 19.92 11.34
N THR A 137 -1.03 19.05 12.27
CA THR A 137 -1.76 17.79 12.52
C THR A 137 -3.21 18.07 12.91
N LYS A 138 -3.42 19.11 13.70
CA LYS A 138 -4.75 19.45 14.24
C LYS A 138 -5.71 19.86 13.13
N ASP A 139 -5.25 20.64 12.16
CA ASP A 139 -6.10 21.11 11.07
C ASP A 139 -6.58 19.93 10.20
N ILE A 140 -5.66 19.02 9.86
CA ILE A 140 -6.00 17.81 9.12
C ILE A 140 -6.94 16.90 9.93
N THR A 141 -6.68 16.71 11.22
CA THR A 141 -7.58 15.92 12.07
C THR A 141 -8.97 16.52 12.18
N ASN A 142 -9.07 17.85 12.32
CA ASN A 142 -10.36 18.53 12.36
C ASN A 142 -11.13 18.31 11.06
N LYS A 143 -10.47 18.53 9.92
CA LYS A 143 -11.07 18.35 8.58
C LYS A 143 -11.52 16.92 8.33
N LEU A 144 -10.76 15.93 8.80
CA LEU A 144 -11.17 14.51 8.78
C LEU A 144 -12.38 14.28 9.70
N ASN A 145 -12.42 14.87 10.89
CA ASN A 145 -13.48 14.62 11.85
C ASN A 145 -14.80 15.35 11.57
N GLU A 146 -14.85 16.30 10.63
CA GLU A 146 -16.07 17.05 10.26
C GLU A 146 -17.22 16.14 9.81
N THR A 147 -16.92 15.07 9.07
CA THR A 147 -17.91 14.13 8.54
C THR A 147 -18.14 12.92 9.44
N ARG A 148 -17.45 12.85 10.58
CA ARG A 148 -17.45 11.70 11.49
C ARG A 148 -18.37 11.92 12.68
N THR A 149 -19.04 10.85 13.11
CA THR A 149 -19.76 10.85 14.40
C THR A 149 -18.77 10.95 15.57
N GLU A 150 -19.22 11.40 16.75
CA GLU A 150 -18.36 11.56 17.92
C GLU A 150 -17.61 10.27 18.30
N ARG A 151 -18.27 9.11 18.14
CA ARG A 151 -17.69 7.79 18.45
C ARG A 151 -16.67 7.31 17.42
N SER A 152 -16.68 7.88 16.22
CA SER A 152 -15.80 7.50 15.12
C SER A 152 -14.70 8.53 14.85
N LYS A 153 -14.58 9.57 15.69
CA LYS A 153 -13.52 10.56 15.56
C LYS A 153 -12.15 9.92 15.74
N ILE A 154 -11.22 10.35 14.90
CA ILE A 154 -9.82 9.93 14.94
C ILE A 154 -9.00 10.96 15.72
N SER A 155 -7.94 10.48 16.38
CA SER A 155 -7.07 11.33 17.19
C SER A 155 -5.92 11.93 16.38
N ASP A 156 -5.41 13.08 16.83
CA ASP A 156 -4.21 13.72 16.27
C ASP A 156 -3.00 12.78 16.25
N MET A 157 -2.89 11.91 17.25
CA MET A 157 -1.78 10.96 17.35
C MET A 157 -1.83 9.93 16.22
N LEU A 158 -3.03 9.43 15.88
CA LEU A 158 -3.23 8.51 14.77
C LEU A 158 -2.89 9.18 13.43
N VAL A 159 -3.41 10.39 13.21
CA VAL A 159 -3.14 11.17 11.99
C VAL A 159 -1.65 11.48 11.85
N SER A 160 -0.99 11.93 12.93
CA SER A 160 0.46 12.19 12.92
C SER A 160 1.29 10.94 12.64
N SER A 161 0.85 9.77 13.11
CA SER A 161 1.53 8.50 12.84
C SER A 161 1.41 8.12 11.36
N ARG A 162 0.22 8.28 10.78
CA ARG A 162 -0.06 7.98 9.36
C ARG A 162 0.67 8.94 8.41
N LEU A 163 0.68 10.25 8.70
CA LEU A 163 1.46 11.22 7.92
C LEU A 163 2.95 10.87 7.87
N LYS A 164 3.54 10.39 8.98
CA LYS A 164 4.93 9.92 8.98
C LYS A 164 5.12 8.66 8.12
N ARG A 165 4.19 7.70 8.17
CA ARG A 165 4.24 6.47 7.35
C ARG A 165 4.15 6.77 5.86
N LEU A 166 3.39 7.80 5.49
CA LEU A 166 3.30 8.32 4.13
C LEU A 166 4.59 9.02 3.65
N GLY A 167 5.58 9.21 4.53
CA GLY A 167 6.86 9.81 4.22
C GLY A 167 6.93 11.32 4.42
N PHE A 168 5.89 11.94 4.99
CA PHE A 168 5.94 13.38 5.31
C PHE A 168 6.87 13.65 6.50
N ASN A 169 7.65 14.73 6.39
CA ASN A 169 8.60 15.13 7.41
C ASN A 169 7.93 16.04 8.43
N LYS A 170 8.02 15.65 9.70
CA LYS A 170 7.53 16.47 10.81
C LYS A 170 8.44 17.69 10.95
N THR A 171 7.84 18.87 10.96
CA THR A 171 8.56 20.13 11.12
C THR A 171 7.84 21.05 12.11
N ARG A 172 8.47 22.17 12.44
CA ARG A 172 7.89 23.26 13.20
C ARG A 172 7.75 24.46 12.26
N ASN A 173 6.59 25.09 12.26
CA ASN A 173 6.41 26.36 11.58
C ASN A 173 7.21 27.42 12.34
N GLU A 174 8.12 28.10 11.66
CA GLU A 174 9.02 29.09 12.27
C GLU A 174 8.27 30.34 12.72
N THR A 175 7.21 30.72 12.01
CA THR A 175 6.39 31.91 12.29
C THR A 175 5.42 31.68 13.44
N THR A 176 4.69 30.55 13.44
CA THR A 176 3.63 30.29 14.43
C THR A 176 4.09 29.41 15.59
N GLY A 177 5.28 28.80 15.49
CA GLY A 177 5.81 27.85 16.46
C GLY A 177 5.04 26.52 16.53
N GLN A 178 4.02 26.33 15.67
CA GLN A 178 3.18 25.14 15.65
C GLN A 178 3.93 23.94 15.07
N ARG A 179 3.58 22.73 15.54
CA ARG A 179 4.14 21.47 15.02
C ARG A 179 3.22 20.92 13.94
N GLY A 180 3.80 20.48 12.82
CA GLY A 180 3.07 19.97 11.68
C GLY A 180 3.98 19.24 10.72
N PHE A 181 3.63 19.27 9.44
CA PHE A 181 4.35 18.60 8.37
C PHE A 181 4.60 19.57 7.22
N SER A 182 5.81 19.52 6.66
CA SER A 182 6.09 20.16 5.38
C SER A 182 5.73 19.20 4.26
N ILE A 183 4.92 19.66 3.33
CA ILE A 183 4.42 18.87 2.22
C ILE A 183 5.26 19.17 0.99
N LYS A 184 5.96 18.13 0.52
CA LYS A 184 6.69 18.17 -0.73
C LYS A 184 5.72 17.84 -1.88
N PRO A 185 5.58 18.70 -2.89
CA PRO A 185 4.61 18.50 -3.95
C PRO A 185 4.81 17.18 -4.72
N GLU A 186 6.07 16.83 -5.02
CA GLU A 186 6.41 15.58 -5.71
C GLU A 186 5.99 14.32 -4.93
N LEU A 187 6.04 14.38 -3.59
CA LEU A 187 5.60 13.27 -2.75
C LEU A 187 4.07 13.19 -2.76
N LEU A 188 3.41 14.35 -2.66
CA LEU A 188 1.95 14.42 -2.67
C LEU A 188 1.38 13.90 -4.00
N GLU A 189 1.93 14.30 -5.13
CA GLU A 189 1.57 13.83 -6.48
C GLU A 189 1.72 12.30 -6.59
N LYS A 190 2.85 11.75 -6.13
CA LYS A 190 3.06 10.29 -6.10
C LYS A 190 2.02 9.56 -5.24
N LEU A 191 1.62 10.15 -4.11
CA LEU A 191 0.61 9.58 -3.22
C LEU A 191 -0.80 9.68 -3.82
N GLN A 192 -1.14 10.77 -4.50
CA GLN A 192 -2.42 10.92 -5.20
C GLN A 192 -2.58 9.87 -6.30
N ILE A 193 -1.55 9.71 -7.15
CA ILE A 193 -1.52 8.67 -8.18
C ILE A 193 -1.65 7.28 -7.56
N ARG A 194 -0.95 7.03 -6.44
CA ARG A 194 -1.02 5.74 -5.74
C ARG A 194 -2.43 5.42 -5.26
N PHE A 195 -3.12 6.38 -4.66
CA PHE A 195 -4.45 6.20 -4.08
C PHE A 195 -5.60 6.42 -5.09
N GLY A 196 -5.29 6.76 -6.34
CA GLY A 196 -6.30 7.01 -7.38
C GLY A 196 -7.11 8.29 -7.14
N LEU A 197 -6.51 9.28 -6.48
CA LEU A 197 -7.13 10.58 -6.21
C LEU A 197 -6.93 11.52 -7.41
N GLU A 198 -7.80 12.52 -7.56
CA GLU A 198 -7.63 13.56 -8.57
C GLU A 198 -6.29 14.29 -8.39
N GLU A 199 -5.52 14.36 -9.47
CA GLU A 199 -4.14 14.87 -9.46
C GLU A 199 -4.10 16.36 -9.10
N TYR A 200 -3.25 16.72 -8.14
CA TYR A 200 -2.91 18.11 -7.86
C TYR A 200 -1.70 18.50 -8.68
N SER A 201 -1.92 19.26 -9.75
CA SER A 201 -0.86 20.02 -10.38
C SER A 201 -0.69 21.34 -9.63
N LEU A 202 0.46 21.54 -9.00
CA LEU A 202 0.91 22.91 -8.72
C LEU A 202 1.01 23.66 -10.05
N SER A 203 0.48 24.88 -10.09
CA SER A 203 0.61 25.73 -11.27
C SER A 203 2.10 25.89 -11.62
N PRO A 204 2.49 25.94 -12.92
CA PRO A 204 3.86 26.27 -13.34
C PRO A 204 4.40 27.56 -12.72
N GLU A 205 3.51 28.48 -12.32
CA GLU A 205 3.84 29.74 -11.65
C GLU A 205 4.27 29.53 -10.18
N GLU A 206 3.68 28.54 -9.49
CA GLU A 206 4.01 28.17 -8.10
C GLU A 206 5.34 27.41 -8.01
N LYS A 207 5.71 26.67 -9.06
CA LYS A 207 7.04 26.04 -9.20
C LYS A 207 8.16 27.07 -9.35
N LYS A 208 7.91 28.18 -10.05
CA LYS A 208 8.90 29.26 -10.26
C LYS A 208 9.13 30.12 -9.03
N GLN A 209 8.14 30.27 -8.16
CA GLN A 209 8.23 31.14 -6.97
C GLN A 209 9.17 30.58 -5.88
N LYS A 210 9.49 29.28 -5.92
CA LYS A 210 10.43 28.64 -4.98
C LYS A 210 11.86 28.46 -5.48
N GLU A 211 12.13 28.68 -6.77
CA GLU A 211 13.51 28.71 -7.30
C GLU A 211 14.21 30.07 -7.11
N PHE A 212 13.50 31.10 -6.63
CA PHE A 212 13.98 32.49 -6.59
C PHE A 212 14.20 33.06 -5.18
N ASP A 213 14.65 32.26 -4.22
CA ASP A 213 15.06 32.75 -2.89
C ASP A 213 16.44 32.22 -2.43
N TYR A 214 17.40 32.21 -3.35
CA TYR A 214 18.85 32.07 -3.05
C TYR A 214 19.61 33.28 -3.59
N GLY A 215 19.23 34.49 -3.16
CA GLY A 215 19.81 35.74 -3.68
C GLY A 215 19.95 36.87 -2.68
N LYS A 216 19.91 36.61 -1.37
CA LYS A 216 20.28 37.62 -0.36
C LYS A 216 21.14 37.01 0.72
N GLU A 217 22.44 36.96 0.44
CA GLU A 217 23.50 37.27 1.38
C GLU A 217 24.75 37.65 0.58
N GLU A 218 24.77 38.90 0.08
CA GLU A 218 26.03 39.62 -0.10
C GLU A 218 26.53 39.98 1.30
N LYS A 219 27.66 39.38 1.71
CA LYS A 219 28.56 40.02 2.66
C LYS A 219 29.94 40.08 2.02
N ASN A 220 30.35 41.32 1.77
CA ASN A 220 31.71 41.75 1.51
C ASN A 220 32.61 41.30 2.67
N ASP A 221 33.63 40.52 2.37
CA ASP A 221 34.85 40.43 3.17
C ASP A 221 35.99 41.00 2.32
N ASP A 222 36.07 42.34 2.31
CA ASP A 222 37.31 43.07 2.10
C ASP A 222 37.70 43.69 3.45
N ASP A 223 38.93 43.38 3.88
CA ASP A 223 39.78 43.95 4.95
C ASP A 223 40.47 42.78 5.67
N VAL A 224 41.72 42.37 5.42
CA VAL A 224 43.00 43.10 5.29
C VAL A 224 43.31 43.98 6.53
N TRP A 225 43.94 43.31 7.51
CA TRP A 225 44.62 43.76 8.74
C TRP A 225 43.79 44.34 9.88
#